data_AF-A0A2E5H229-F1
#
_entry.id   AF-A0A2E5H229-F1
#
_cell.length_a   1.000
_cell.length_b   1.000
_cell.length_c   1.000
_cell.angle_alpha   90.00
_cell.angle_beta   90.00
_cell.angle_gamma   90.00
#
_symmetry.space_group_name_H-M   'P 1'
#
loop_
_entity.id
_entity.type
_entity.pdbx_description
1 polymer ?
#
loop_
_entity_poly.entity_id
_entity_poly.type
_entity_poly.pdbx_seq_one_letter_code
_entity_poly.pdbx_strand_id
1 'polypeptide(L)'
;MLMGSTLSRWLYIAYFLEVGLVLTVVPWSNYWDRNVLGEVIPPLKVVLQNNYIRGGVSGIGLINLIAGFGEIMTVIAITRSNSERNDSEAVPTLEDPIEVIEPRSNEF
;
A
#
# COMPACT_ATOMS: atom_id res chain seq x y z
N MET A 1 16.16 0.16 -22.11
CA MET A 1 16.35 -0.82 -21.01
C MET A 1 15.70 -0.39 -19.67
N LEU A 2 14.73 0.54 -19.64
CA LEU A 2 14.20 1.10 -18.38
C LEU A 2 12.66 1.06 -18.23
N MET A 3 11.97 0.19 -18.98
CA MET A 3 10.51 0.01 -18.85
C MET A 3 10.12 -1.08 -17.84
N GLY A 4 11.09 -1.88 -17.35
CA GLY A 4 10.84 -3.03 -16.48
C GLY A 4 10.84 -2.73 -14.98
N SER A 5 11.32 -1.56 -14.55
CA SER A 5 11.55 -1.28 -13.12
C SER A 5 10.25 -1.08 -12.32
N THR A 6 9.25 -0.42 -12.90
CA THR A 6 7.95 -0.19 -12.24
C THR A 6 7.11 -1.47 -12.22
N LEU A 7 7.07 -2.21 -13.34
CA LEU A 7 6.36 -3.49 -13.41
C LEU A 7 6.92 -4.51 -12.42
N SER A 8 8.25 -4.64 -12.34
CA SER A 8 8.89 -5.50 -11.34
C SER A 8 8.53 -5.07 -9.91
N ARG A 9 8.46 -3.77 -9.62
CA ARG A 9 8.07 -3.28 -8.29
C ARG A 9 6.64 -3.68 -7.92
N TRP A 10 5.70 -3.55 -8.85
CA TRP A 10 4.32 -4.00 -8.66
C TRP A 10 4.22 -5.51 -8.48
N LEU A 11 4.97 -6.29 -9.27
CA LEU A 11 5.02 -7.74 -9.14
C LEU A 11 5.61 -8.17 -7.80
N TYR A 12 6.66 -7.50 -7.31
CA TYR A 12 7.22 -7.77 -5.99
C TYR A 12 6.20 -7.53 -4.86
N ILE A 13 5.45 -6.44 -4.94
CA ILE A 13 4.42 -6.10 -3.94
C ILE A 13 3.28 -7.13 -3.99
N ALA A 14 2.79 -7.46 -5.20
CA ALA A 14 1.74 -8.46 -5.38
C ALA A 14 2.19 -9.84 -4.88
N TYR A 15 3.42 -10.25 -5.20
CA TYR A 15 4.02 -11.50 -4.73
C TYR A 15 4.13 -11.53 -3.21
N PHE A 16 4.56 -10.44 -2.57
CA PHE A 16 4.69 -10.39 -1.12
C PHE A 16 3.33 -10.47 -0.41
N LEU A 17 2.31 -9.81 -0.97
CA LEU A 17 0.92 -9.93 -0.49
C LEU A 17 0.36 -11.33 -0.70
N GLU A 18 0.58 -11.93 -1.87
CA GLU A 18 0.14 -13.28 -2.18
C GLU A 18 0.80 -14.30 -1.25
N VAL A 19 2.12 -14.22 -1.08
CA VAL A 19 2.87 -15.09 -0.15
C VAL A 19 2.43 -14.88 1.29
N GLY A 20 2.19 -13.63 1.72
CA GLY A 20 1.66 -13.33 3.05
C GLY A 20 0.27 -13.94 3.28
N LEU A 21 -0.64 -13.77 2.32
CA LEU A 21 -1.99 -14.33 2.35
C LEU A 21 -1.96 -15.86 2.36
N VAL A 22 -1.13 -16.45 1.49
CA VAL A 22 -0.93 -17.90 1.41
C VAL A 22 -0.38 -18.40 2.76
N LEU A 23 0.64 -17.77 3.35
CA LEU A 23 1.15 -18.17 4.66
C LEU A 23 0.11 -18.03 5.78
N THR A 24 -0.80 -17.06 5.70
CA THR A 24 -1.86 -16.88 6.70
C THR A 24 -2.99 -17.88 6.52
N VAL A 25 -3.42 -18.17 5.29
CA VAL A 25 -4.61 -18.99 5.00
C VAL A 25 -4.28 -20.48 4.89
N VAL A 26 -3.14 -20.82 4.30
CA VAL A 26 -2.74 -22.22 4.07
C VAL A 26 -2.75 -23.06 5.36
N PRO A 27 -2.19 -22.62 6.51
CA PRO A 27 -2.19 -23.43 7.75
C PRO A 27 -3.57 -23.79 8.29
N TRP A 28 -4.59 -23.02 7.89
CA TRP A 28 -6.00 -23.22 8.27
C TRP A 28 -6.80 -23.92 7.18
N SER A 29 -6.19 -24.19 6.04
CA SER A 29 -6.84 -24.86 4.91
C SER A 29 -6.81 -26.37 5.07
N ASN A 30 -7.86 -27.04 4.57
CA ASN A 30 -7.91 -28.50 4.49
C ASN A 30 -6.74 -29.10 3.67
N TYR A 31 -6.14 -28.31 2.77
CA TYR A 31 -4.95 -28.70 2.01
C TYR A 31 -3.70 -28.89 2.89
N TRP A 32 -3.60 -28.19 4.02
CA TRP A 32 -2.46 -28.31 4.94
C TRP A 32 -2.46 -29.63 5.71
N ASP A 33 -3.63 -30.13 6.10
CA ASP A 33 -3.77 -31.42 6.78
C ASP A 33 -3.61 -32.62 5.81
N ARG A 34 -3.94 -32.40 4.54
CA ARG A 34 -3.84 -33.42 3.47
C ARG A 34 -2.57 -33.28 2.64
N ASN A 35 -1.55 -32.59 3.15
CA ASN A 35 -0.37 -32.27 2.38
C ASN A 35 0.51 -33.51 2.14
N VAL A 36 0.96 -33.69 0.91
CA VAL A 36 1.86 -34.77 0.47
C VAL A 36 3.18 -34.75 1.25
N LEU A 37 3.61 -33.60 1.75
CA LEU A 37 4.81 -33.49 2.60
C LEU A 37 4.69 -34.28 3.91
N GLY A 38 3.49 -34.43 4.46
CA GLY A 38 3.27 -35.25 5.64
C GLY A 38 3.30 -36.75 5.34
N GLU A 39 3.08 -37.11 4.08
CA GLU A 39 3.19 -38.48 3.58
C GLU A 39 4.65 -38.85 3.25
N VAL A 40 5.44 -37.87 2.79
CA VAL A 40 6.87 -38.04 2.49
C VAL A 40 7.75 -37.91 3.74
N ILE A 41 7.39 -37.05 4.71
CA ILE A 41 8.17 -36.79 5.92
C ILE A 41 7.28 -36.89 7.17
N PRO A 42 7.17 -38.08 7.79
CA PRO A 42 6.32 -38.32 8.96
C PRO A 42 6.57 -37.39 10.17
N PRO A 43 7.81 -37.07 10.58
CA PRO A 43 8.02 -36.16 11.71
C PRO A 43 7.62 -34.72 11.39
N LEU A 44 7.73 -34.30 10.12
CA LEU A 44 7.31 -32.97 9.69
C LEU A 44 5.79 -32.84 9.75
N LYS A 45 5.04 -33.91 9.45
CA LYS A 45 3.58 -33.98 9.62
C LYS A 45 3.15 -33.62 11.05
N VAL A 46 3.78 -34.24 12.05
CA VAL A 46 3.44 -34.03 13.46
C VAL A 46 3.69 -32.58 13.88
N VAL A 47 4.78 -31.98 13.38
CA VAL A 47 5.11 -30.57 13.64
C VAL A 47 4.11 -29.63 12.95
N LEU A 48 3.76 -29.86 11.68
CA LEU A 48 2.81 -29.04 10.92
C LEU A 48 1.35 -29.20 11.40
N GLN A 49 1.01 -30.34 12.00
CA GLN A 49 -0.30 -30.57 12.63
C GLN A 49 -0.43 -29.86 14.00
N ASN A 50 0.65 -29.34 14.56
CA ASN A 50 0.61 -28.61 15.82
C ASN A 50 0.04 -27.19 15.63
N ASN A 51 -0.96 -26.83 16.44
CA ASN A 51 -1.59 -25.51 16.44
C ASN A 51 -0.59 -24.37 16.70
N TYR A 52 0.49 -24.61 17.44
CA TYR A 52 1.54 -23.60 17.66
C TYR A 52 2.28 -23.24 16.37
N ILE A 53 2.57 -24.22 15.51
CA ILE A 53 3.24 -23.99 14.23
C ILE A 53 2.30 -23.32 13.24
N ARG A 54 1.02 -23.73 13.20
CA ARG A 54 0.00 -23.05 12.40
C ARG A 54 -0.13 -21.57 12.80
N GLY A 55 -0.15 -21.30 14.10
CA GLY A 55 -0.11 -19.95 14.65
C GLY A 55 1.15 -19.18 14.22
N GLY A 56 2.34 -19.76 14.38
CA GLY A 56 3.61 -19.13 14.00
C GLY A 56 3.71 -18.80 12.51
N VAL A 57 3.34 -19.75 11.63
CA VAL A 57 3.33 -19.55 10.18
C VAL A 57 2.31 -18.48 9.80
N SER A 58 1.12 -18.50 10.39
CA SER A 58 0.10 -17.48 10.12
C SER A 58 0.49 -16.10 10.64
N GLY A 59 1.23 -16.03 11.75
CA GLY A 59 1.76 -14.80 12.33
C GLY A 59 2.82 -14.16 11.43
N ILE A 60 3.70 -14.97 10.83
CA ILE A 60 4.65 -14.48 9.81
C ILE A 60 3.90 -13.95 8.59
N GLY A 61 2.89 -14.67 8.10
CA GLY A 61 2.03 -14.20 7.01
C GLY A 61 1.32 -12.88 7.35
N LEU A 62 0.85 -12.73 8.59
CA LEU A 62 0.16 -11.54 9.06
C LEU A 62 1.10 -10.33 9.16
N ILE A 63 2.34 -10.51 9.63
CA ILE A 63 3.36 -9.45 9.64
C ILE A 63 3.62 -8.95 8.21
N ASN A 64 3.74 -9.88 7.24
CA ASN A 64 3.92 -9.52 5.83
C ASN A 64 2.72 -8.73 5.27
N LEU A 65 1.50 -9.13 5.61
CA LEU A 65 0.27 -8.41 5.24
C LEU A 65 0.24 -6.99 5.85
N ILE A 66 0.53 -6.85 7.14
CA ILE A 66 0.53 -5.55 7.83
C ILE A 66 1.58 -4.62 7.22
N ALA A 67 2.78 -5.12 6.91
CA ALA A 67 3.80 -4.35 6.22
C ALA A 67 3.33 -3.85 4.84
N GLY A 68 2.74 -4.75 4.04
CA GLY A 68 2.17 -4.39 2.74
C GLY A 68 1.05 -3.35 2.82
N PHE A 69 0.15 -3.47 3.82
CA PHE A 69 -0.91 -2.49 4.06
C PHE A 69 -0.36 -1.13 4.54
N GLY A 70 0.67 -1.11 5.38
CA GLY A 70 1.32 0.12 5.85
C GLY A 70 1.91 0.96 4.71
N GLU A 71 2.51 0.30 3.72
CA GLU A 71 3.03 0.95 2.52
C GLU A 71 1.90 1.64 1.72
N ILE A 72 0.78 0.94 1.53
CA ILE A 72 -0.39 1.46 0.79
C ILE A 72 -0.97 2.70 1.49
N MET A 73 -1.12 2.65 2.83
CA MET A 73 -1.65 3.77 3.60
C MET A 73 -0.73 5.00 3.54
N THR A 74 0.58 4.77 3.54
CA THR A 74 1.59 5.84 3.43
C THR A 74 1.51 6.52 2.06
N VAL A 75 1.39 5.75 0.98
CA VAL A 75 1.23 6.30 -0.39
C VAL A 75 -0.05 7.14 -0.53
N ILE A 76 -1.16 6.68 0.07
CA ILE A 76 -2.43 7.41 0.07
C ILE A 76 -2.32 8.72 0.87
N ALA A 77 -1.66 8.70 2.02
CA ALA A 77 -1.46 9.88 2.85
C ALA A 77 -0.63 10.97 2.13
N ILE A 78 0.42 10.58 1.41
CA ILE A 78 1.26 11.50 0.63
C ILE A 78 0.43 12.21 -0.45
N THR A 79 -0.50 11.50 -1.10
CA THR A 79 -1.36 12.05 -2.16
C THR A 79 -2.29 13.14 -1.64
N ARG A 80 -2.77 13.04 -0.38
CA ARG A 80 -3.64 14.06 0.22
C ARG A 80 -2.95 15.39 0.47
N SER A 81 -1.65 15.39 0.82
CA SER A 81 -0.89 16.62 1.11
C SER A 81 -0.69 17.53 -0.12
N ASN A 82 -0.84 16.98 -1.34
CA ASN A 82 -0.69 17.76 -2.56
C ASN A 82 -1.98 18.48 -2.97
N SER A 83 -3.14 18.08 -2.43
CA SER A 83 -4.42 18.72 -2.72
C SER A 83 -4.57 20.05 -1.98
N GLU A 84 -4.16 20.11 -0.71
CA GLU A 84 -4.25 21.34 0.10
C GLU A 84 -3.25 22.43 -0.32
N ARG A 85 -2.12 22.03 -0.95
CA ARG A 85 -1.14 22.97 -1.50
C ARG A 85 -1.63 23.66 -2.78
N ASN A 86 -2.34 22.94 -3.64
CA ASN A 86 -2.88 23.48 -4.90
C ASN A 86 -4.00 24.52 -4.66
N ASP A 87 -4.78 24.32 -3.59
CA ASP A 87 -5.83 25.28 -3.17
C ASP A 87 -5.25 26.52 -2.48
N SER A 88 -4.02 26.45 -1.95
CA SER A 88 -3.31 27.60 -1.36
C SER A 88 -2.52 28.41 -2.41
N GLU A 89 -2.14 27.79 -3.53
CA GLU A 89 -1.52 28.46 -4.69
C GLU A 89 -2.55 29.07 -5.65
N ALA A 90 -3.83 28.74 -5.49
CA ALA A 90 -4.94 29.55 -6.00
C ALA A 90 -5.01 30.87 -5.21
N VAL A 91 -3.99 31.71 -5.41
CA VAL A 91 -4.02 33.13 -5.10
C VAL A 91 -5.36 33.64 -5.61
N PRO A 92 -6.24 34.19 -4.76
CA PRO A 92 -7.29 35.04 -5.28
C PRO A 92 -6.53 36.16 -5.96
N THR A 93 -6.47 36.08 -7.29
CA THR A 93 -6.26 37.23 -8.15
C THR A 93 -7.34 38.21 -7.74
N LEU A 94 -7.02 39.02 -6.73
CA LEU A 94 -7.58 40.34 -6.52
C LEU A 94 -7.07 41.22 -7.67
N GLU A 95 -7.38 40.79 -8.88
CA GLU A 95 -7.70 41.69 -9.97
C GLU A 95 -9.10 42.23 -9.67
N ASP A 96 -9.25 42.89 -8.51
CA ASP A 96 -10.04 44.09 -8.54
C ASP A 96 -9.32 44.96 -9.58
N PRO A 97 -9.97 45.31 -10.71
CA PRO A 97 -9.36 46.23 -11.63
C PRO A 97 -8.96 47.43 -10.80
N ILE A 98 -7.66 47.74 -10.77
CA ILE A 98 -7.18 49.00 -10.23
C ILE A 98 -8.11 50.05 -10.81
N GLU A 99 -8.96 50.64 -9.95
CA GLU A 99 -9.76 51.79 -10.33
C GLU A 99 -8.74 52.87 -10.67
N VAL A 100 -8.41 52.96 -11.96
CA VAL A 100 -7.56 54.00 -12.50
C VAL A 100 -8.34 55.27 -12.31
N ILE A 101 -8.11 55.93 -11.18
CA ILE A 101 -8.60 57.28 -10.94
C ILE A 101 -7.91 58.15 -11.99
N GLU A 102 -8.61 58.44 -13.08
CA GLU A 102 -8.11 59.39 -14.08
C GLU A 102 -7.77 60.70 -13.37
N PRO A 103 -6.56 61.26 -13.57
CA PRO A 103 -6.25 62.57 -13.04
C PRO A 103 -7.22 63.55 -13.68
N ARG A 104 -8.05 64.22 -12.87
CA ARG A 104 -8.90 65.33 -13.31
C ARG A 104 -8.01 66.41 -13.94
N SER A 105 -7.82 66.31 -15.25
CA SER A 105 -7.26 67.35 -16.09
C SER A 105 -8.32 68.43 -16.24
N ASN A 106 -8.24 69.40 -15.34
CA ASN A 106 -8.57 70.81 -15.54
C ASN A 106 -9.24 71.20 -16.88
N GLU A 107 -10.52 71.57 -16.82
CA GLU A 107 -11.08 72.55 -17.75
C GLU A 107 -11.74 73.69 -16.96
N PHE A 108 -11.13 74.87 -17.12
CA PHE A 108 -11.47 76.24 -16.68
C PHE A 108 -11.06 76.69 -15.27
#